data_AF-A0A1Q7SG06-F1
#
_entry.id   AF-A0A1Q7SG06-F1
#
_cell.length_a   1.000
_cell.length_b   1.000
_cell.length_c   1.000
_cell.angle_alpha   90.00
_cell.angle_beta   90.00
_cell.angle_gamma   90.00
#
_symmetry.space_group_name_H-M   'P 1'
#
loop_
_entity.id
_entity.type
_entity.pdbx_description
1 polymer ?
#
loop_
_entity_poly.entity_id
_entity_poly.type
_entity_poly.pdbx_seq_one_letter_code
_entity_poly.pdbx_strand_id
1 'polypeptide(L)' 'MPVARAPLRTMSDDAPPRRTLAAALRAAAAPNGPAKGGLLATEPPLADRLAKLEPIESPAELTARATVPEVR' A
#
# COMPACT_ATOMS: atom_id res chain seq x y z
N MET A 1 -26.40 -0.49 -11.26
CA MET A 1 -25.46 -1.62 -11.43
C MET A 1 -24.64 -1.74 -10.15
N PRO A 2 -24.80 -2.79 -9.34
CA PRO A 2 -24.00 -2.97 -8.14
C PRO A 2 -22.58 -3.40 -8.55
N VAL A 3 -21.58 -2.60 -8.19
CA VAL A 3 -20.17 -2.94 -8.41
C VAL A 3 -19.85 -4.13 -7.50
N ALA A 4 -19.48 -5.27 -8.10
CA ALA A 4 -19.10 -6.45 -7.34
C ALA A 4 -17.89 -6.11 -6.46
N ARG A 5 -18.10 -6.07 -5.14
CA ARG A 5 -17.01 -6.07 -4.16
C ARG A 5 -16.35 -7.43 -4.26
N ALA A 6 -15.25 -7.50 -5.00
CA ALA A 6 -14.40 -8.68 -5.00
C ALA A 6 -14.03 -8.98 -3.53
N PRO A 7 -14.25 -10.21 -3.04
CA PRO A 7 -13.80 -10.58 -1.71
C PRO A 7 -12.28 -10.50 -1.69
N LEU A 8 -11.73 -9.76 -0.72
CA LEU A 8 -10.30 -9.79 -0.40
C LEU A 8 -10.00 -11.19 0.13
N ARG A 9 -9.78 -12.14 -0.79
CA ARG A 9 -9.40 -13.50 -0.42
C ARG A 9 -8.05 -13.43 0.27
N THR A 10 -8.06 -13.66 1.58
CA THR A 10 -6.99 -14.27 2.37
C THR A 10 -5.60 -14.02 1.80
N MET A 11 -5.12 -12.77 1.90
CA MET A 11 -3.69 -12.52 1.78
C MET A 11 -3.08 -13.11 3.05
N SER A 12 -2.33 -14.20 2.91
CA SER A 12 -1.65 -14.87 4.02
C SER A 12 -0.98 -13.84 4.94
N ASP A 13 -1.33 -13.93 6.22
CA ASP A 13 -1.09 -12.99 7.32
C ASP A 13 0.39 -12.89 7.76
N ASP A 14 1.33 -12.70 6.84
CA ASP A 14 2.75 -12.45 7.18
C ASP A 14 3.23 -11.03 6.86
N ALA A 15 2.51 -10.28 6.01
CA ALA A 15 2.85 -8.89 5.70
C ALA A 15 2.07 -7.90 6.58
N PRO A 16 2.72 -6.89 7.19
CA PRO A 16 2.05 -5.89 8.01
C PRO A 16 0.92 -5.19 7.25
N PRO A 17 -0.24 -4.90 7.88
CA PRO A 17 -1.41 -4.32 7.21
C PRO A 17 -1.11 -3.04 6.39
N ARG A 18 -0.19 -2.19 6.87
CA ARG A 18 0.24 -0.97 6.16
C ARG A 18 0.97 -1.28 4.85
N ARG A 19 1.82 -2.30 4.84
CA ARG A 19 2.57 -2.76 3.66
C ARG A 19 1.63 -3.32 2.60
N THR A 20 0.69 -4.16 3.02
CA THR A 20 -0.34 -4.72 2.16
C THR A 20 -1.20 -3.62 1.53
N LEU A 21 -1.63 -2.64 2.32
CA LEU A 21 -2.41 -1.52 1.81
C LEU A 21 -1.61 -0.65 0.83
N ALA A 22 -0.36 -0.31 1.16
CA ALA A 22 0.51 0.47 0.27
C ALA A 22 0.75 -0.24 -1.07
N ALA A 23 0.95 -1.57 -1.05
CA ALA A 23 1.08 -2.37 -2.26
C ALA A 23 -0.19 -2.36 -3.10
N ALA A 24 -1.36 -2.51 -2.48
CA ALA A 24 -2.65 -2.46 -3.16
C ALA A 24 -2.90 -1.08 -3.81
N LEU A 25 -2.56 0.02 -3.14
CA LEU A 25 -2.69 1.37 -3.68
C LEU A 25 -1.81 1.59 -4.92
N ARG A 26 -0.56 1.12 -4.90
CA ARG A 26 0.34 1.20 -6.06
C ARG A 26 -0.16 0.33 -7.21
N ALA A 27 -0.60 -0.89 -6.93
CA ALA A 27 -1.13 -1.81 -7.94
C ALA A 27 -2.40 -1.26 -8.61
N ALA A 28 -3.30 -0.65 -7.83
CA ALA A 28 -4.50 0.00 -8.36
C ALA A 28 -4.19 1.25 -9.20
N ALA A 29 -3.10 1.98 -8.90
CA ALA A 29 -2.69 3.15 -9.66
C ALA A 29 -2.02 2.79 -11.00
N ALA A 30 -1.30 1.66 -11.08
CA ALA A 30 -0.55 1.25 -12.26
C ALA A 30 -1.37 1.24 -13.57
N PRO A 31 -2.58 0.64 -13.65
CA PRO A 31 -3.39 0.66 -14.87
C PRO A 31 -4.17 1.98 -15.06
N ASN A 32 -4.42 2.73 -13.98
CA ASN A 32 -5.28 3.92 -14.01
C ASN A 32 -4.50 5.23 -14.26
N GLY A 33 -3.17 5.17 -14.19
CA GLY A 33 -2.31 6.34 -14.29
C GLY A 33 -2.43 7.28 -13.08
N PRO A 34 -1.67 8.38 -13.07
CA PRO A 34 -1.74 9.36 -12.00
C PRO A 34 -3.14 10.00 -11.97
N ALA A 35 -3.72 10.11 -10.76
CA ALA A 35 -4.96 10.84 -10.58
C ALA A 35 -4.76 12.28 -11.09
N LYS A 36 -5.62 12.73 -12.02
CA LYS A 36 -5.53 14.09 -12.58
C LYS A 36 -5.89 15.18 -11.57
N GLY A 37 -6.36 14.81 -10.38
CA GLY A 37 -6.91 15.75 -9.40
C GLY A 37 -8.14 16.47 -9.96
N GLY A 38 -8.58 17.52 -9.25
CA GLY A 38 -9.66 18.39 -9.70
C GLY A 38 -10.83 18.47 -8.71
N LEU A 39 -11.78 19.36 -9.02
CA LEU A 39 -12.90 19.72 -8.13
C LEU A 39 -13.80 18.54 -7.71
N LEU A 40 -13.80 17.45 -8.48
CA LEU A 40 -14.60 16.24 -8.19
C LEU A 40 -13.79 15.10 -7.55
N ALA A 41 -12.50 15.30 -7.29
CA ALA A 41 -11.70 14.30 -6.60
C ALA A 41 -12.15 14.21 -5.13
N THR A 42 -12.66 13.04 -4.74
CA THR A 42 -13.12 12.78 -3.36
C THR A 42 -12.02 12.21 -2.47
N GLU A 43 -10.95 11.71 -3.08
CA GLU A 43 -9.82 11.09 -2.39
C GLU A 43 -8.58 11.98 -2.47
N PRO A 44 -7.76 12.04 -1.41
CA PRO A 44 -6.47 12.71 -1.47
C PRO A 44 -5.56 12.10 -2.55
N PRO A 45 -4.57 12.87 -3.05
CA PRO A 45 -3.53 12.36 -3.94
C PRO A 45 -2.90 11.06 -3.45
N LEU A 46 -2.50 10.20 -4.38
CA LEU A 46 -1.85 8.92 -4.06
C LEU A 46 -0.61 9.10 -3.17
N ALA A 47 0.19 10.14 -3.43
CA ALA A 47 1.38 10.46 -2.65
C ALA A 47 1.03 10.74 -1.18
N ASP A 48 0.01 11.57 -0.91
CA ASP A 48 -0.42 11.90 0.45
C ASP A 48 -0.96 10.69 1.20
N ARG A 49 -1.66 9.80 0.47
CA ARG A 49 -2.16 8.55 1.03
C ARG A 49 -1.02 7.60 1.40
N LEU A 50 0.01 7.51 0.56
CA LEU A 50 1.20 6.70 0.84
C LEU A 50 2.01 7.29 2.01
N ALA A 51 2.18 8.61 2.06
CA ALA A 51 2.88 9.28 3.15
C ALA A 51 2.23 9.03 4.52
N LYS A 52 0.89 8.98 4.57
CA LYS A 52 0.16 8.62 5.81
C LYS A 52 0.32 7.17 6.25
N LEU A 53 0.81 6.29 5.36
CA LEU A 53 1.13 4.91 5.70
C LEU A 53 2.59 4.74 6.15
N GLU A 54 3.40 5.79 6.08
CA GLU A 54 4.78 5.73 6.56
C GLU A 54 4.85 5.90 8.10
N PRO A 55 5.74 5.14 8.78
CA PRO A 55 6.64 4.14 8.20
C PRO A 55 5.91 2.84 7.85
N ILE A 56 6.16 2.34 6.63
CA ILE A 56 5.54 1.11 6.11
C ILE A 56 6.06 -0.12 6.85
N GLU A 57 7.33 -0.08 7.24
CA GLU A 57 7.98 -1.07 8.09
C GLU A 57 7.89 -0.58 9.55
N SER A 58 7.56 -1.47 10.48
CA SER A 58 7.73 -1.13 11.90
C SER A 58 9.22 -0.98 12.21
N PRO A 59 9.61 -0.16 13.19
CA PRO A 59 11.02 -0.07 13.61
C PRO A 59 11.62 -1.43 13.97
N ALA A 60 10.80 -2.34 14.50
CA ALA A 60 11.17 -3.72 14.81
C ALA A 60 11.46 -4.55 13.54
N GLU A 61 10.65 -4.42 12.49
CA GLU A 61 10.90 -5.06 11.18
C GLU A 61 12.15 -4.51 10.49
N LEU A 62 12.35 -3.18 10.57
CA LEU A 62 13.54 -2.52 10.03
C LEU A 62 14.81 -3.03 10.73
N THR A 63 14.73 -3.20 12.05
CA THR A 63 15.80 -3.76 12.89
C THR A 63 16.03 -5.24 12.55
N ALA A 64 14.97 -6.04 12.46
CA ALA A 64 15.06 -7.46 12.13
C ALA A 64 15.71 -7.69 10.76
N ARG A 65 15.40 -6.85 9.76
CA ARG A 65 15.99 -6.91 8.43
C ARG A 65 17.45 -6.45 8.40
N ALA A 66 17.83 -5.47 9.22
CA ALA A 66 19.22 -5.02 9.37
C ALA A 66 20.12 -6.07 10.06
N THR A 67 19.54 -6.97 10.86
CA THR A 67 20.28 -8.03 11.55
C THR A 67 20.45 -9.31 10.73
N VAL A 68 19.80 -9.45 9.58
CA VAL A 68 20.07 -10.56 8.65
C VAL A 68 21.24 -10.14 7.76
N PRO A 69 22.41 -10.83 7.82
CA PRO A 69 23.51 -10.50 6.92
C PRO A 69 23.06 -10.75 5.47
N GLU A 70 23.22 -9.75 4.61
CA GLU A 70 23.08 -9.95 3.16
C GLU A 70 24.16 -10.93 2.71
N VAL A 71 23.80 -12.21 2.60
CA VAL A 71 24.61 -13.21 1.92
C VAL A 71 24.51 -12.90 0.43
N ARG A 72 25.57 -12.31 -0.10
CA ARG A 72 25.72 -11.93 -1.51
C ARG A 72 26.04 -13.13 -2.38
#